data_AF-A0A1W1BWT1-F1
#
_entry.id   AF-A0A1W1BWT1-F1
#
_cell.length_a   1.000
_cell.length_b   1.000
_cell.length_c   1.000
_cell.angle_alpha   90.00
_cell.angle_beta   90.00
_cell.angle_gamma   90.00
#
_symmetry.space_group_name_H-M   'P 1'
#
loop_
_entity.id
_entity.type
_entity.pdbx_description
1 polymer ?
#
loop_
_entity_poly.entity_id
_entity_poly.type
_entity_poly.pdbx_seq_one_letter_code
_entity_poly.pdbx_strand_id
1 'polypeptide(L)'
;MLDANYDEIELQQVKERELFFMIKKRLAPEFGVIMNYDDRYNDVSHSILDELYENYLLEYKVNENQVRNIIFKAFKAFADAYDKMDDTVYEKIKRMKKEYIPGSVEYELIYERLYEEELRKRGML
;
A
#
# COMPACT_ATOMS: atom_id res chain seq x y z
N MET A 1 -1.25 16.25 19.08
CA MET A 1 -1.45 17.23 17.98
C MET A 1 -2.86 17.19 17.40
N LEU A 2 -3.53 16.02 17.34
CA LEU A 2 -4.95 15.94 16.96
C LEU A 2 -5.89 16.39 18.09
N ASP A 3 -5.61 16.00 19.34
CA ASP A 3 -6.46 16.35 20.50
C ASP A 3 -6.60 17.85 20.76
N ALA A 4 -5.60 18.65 20.36
CA ALA A 4 -5.59 20.09 20.62
C ALA A 4 -6.44 20.92 19.63
N ASN A 5 -6.84 20.32 18.50
CA ASN A 5 -7.62 20.99 17.45
C ASN A 5 -8.99 20.33 17.22
N TYR A 6 -9.39 19.41 18.10
CA TYR A 6 -10.64 18.66 17.95
C TYR A 6 -11.86 19.59 17.88
N ASP A 7 -11.85 20.64 18.71
CA ASP A 7 -12.93 21.64 18.77
C ASP A 7 -13.04 22.44 17.46
N GLU A 8 -11.91 22.77 16.82
CA GLU A 8 -11.91 23.47 15.52
C GLU A 8 -12.35 22.56 14.36
N ILE A 9 -12.07 21.26 14.47
CA ILE A 9 -12.45 20.25 13.48
C ILE A 9 -13.96 19.98 13.53
N GLU A 10 -14.55 19.91 14.71
CA GLU A 10 -16.01 19.83 14.88
C GLU A 10 -16.73 21.09 14.36
N LEU A 11 -16.15 22.27 14.57
CA LEU A 11 -16.72 23.56 14.15
C LEU A 11 -16.78 23.75 12.63
N GLN A 12 -15.82 23.20 11.86
CA GLN A 12 -15.75 23.44 10.41
C GLN A 12 -16.52 22.43 9.54
N GLN A 13 -17.14 21.39 10.12
CA GLN A 13 -17.74 20.27 9.35
C GLN A 13 -16.78 19.70 8.28
N VAL A 14 -15.47 19.88 8.45
CA VAL A 14 -14.49 19.30 7.53
C VAL A 14 -14.57 17.81 7.74
N LYS A 15 -14.96 17.09 6.70
CA LYS A 15 -15.06 15.64 6.75
C LYS A 15 -13.71 15.11 7.21
N GLU A 16 -13.69 14.39 8.32
CA GLU A 16 -12.49 13.86 8.98
C GLU A 16 -11.50 13.22 7.98
N ARG A 17 -12.03 12.52 6.97
CA ARG A 17 -11.26 11.94 5.86
C ARG A 17 -10.51 12.95 4.99
N GLU A 18 -11.11 14.10 4.69
CA GLU A 18 -10.49 15.17 3.92
C GLU A 18 -9.36 15.82 4.73
N LEU A 19 -9.59 16.05 6.03
CA LEU A 19 -8.56 16.56 6.93
C LEU A 19 -7.37 15.61 7.05
N PHE A 20 -7.64 14.32 7.26
CA PHE A 20 -6.60 13.29 7.31
C PHE A 20 -5.75 13.28 6.04
N PHE A 21 -6.39 13.39 4.86
CA PHE A 21 -5.67 13.44 3.60
C PHE A 21 -4.82 14.72 3.46
N MET A 22 -5.32 15.87 3.90
CA MET A 22 -4.56 17.13 3.90
C MET A 22 -3.33 17.05 4.80
N ILE A 23 -3.46 16.48 6.00
CA ILE A 23 -2.34 16.26 6.92
C ILE A 23 -1.31 15.33 6.28
N LYS A 24 -1.76 14.20 5.73
CA LYS A 24 -0.87 13.24 5.05
C LYS A 24 -0.10 13.89 3.90
N LYS A 25 -0.77 14.69 3.07
CA LYS A 25 -0.15 15.42 1.96
C LYS A 25 0.89 16.43 2.44
N ARG A 26 0.62 17.12 3.56
CA ARG A 26 1.57 18.06 4.17
C ARG A 26 2.81 17.36 4.69
N LEU A 27 2.66 16.21 5.34
CA LEU A 27 3.77 15.47 5.93
C LEU A 27 4.58 14.67 4.90
N ALA A 28 3.98 14.28 3.77
CA ALA A 28 4.61 13.39 2.80
C ALA A 28 6.03 13.83 2.35
N PRO A 29 6.29 15.12 2.05
CA PRO A 29 7.64 15.58 1.70
C PRO A 29 8.65 15.46 2.85
N GLU A 30 8.22 15.64 4.11
CA GLU A 30 9.11 15.55 5.29
C GLU A 30 9.65 14.13 5.50
N PHE A 31 8.85 13.13 5.11
CA PHE A 31 9.22 11.72 5.20
C PHE A 31 9.70 11.12 3.88
N GLY A 32 9.87 11.93 2.83
CA GLY A 32 10.27 11.46 1.50
C GLY A 32 9.26 10.52 0.84
N VAL A 33 7.97 10.64 1.18
CA VAL A 33 6.91 9.77 0.67
C VAL A 33 6.25 10.37 -0.57
N ILE A 34 6.24 9.62 -1.66
CA ILE A 34 5.51 9.98 -2.88
C ILE A 34 4.03 9.58 -2.72
N MET A 35 3.12 10.56 -2.78
CA MET A 35 1.69 10.36 -2.56
C MET A 35 0.97 9.71 -3.75
N ASN A 36 1.42 10.01 -4.97
CA ASN A 36 0.84 9.42 -6.17
C ASN A 36 1.40 8.00 -6.34
N TYR A 37 0.50 7.03 -6.49
CA TYR A 37 0.86 5.62 -6.62
C TYR A 37 1.70 5.35 -7.87
N ASP A 38 1.34 5.90 -9.02
CA ASP A 38 2.07 5.70 -10.27
C ASP A 38 3.46 6.35 -10.19
N ASP A 39 3.57 7.57 -9.64
CA ASP A 39 4.89 8.22 -9.47
C ASP A 39 5.78 7.40 -8.53
N ARG A 40 5.21 6.84 -7.46
CA ARG A 40 5.93 5.99 -6.52
C ARG A 40 6.38 4.67 -7.16
N TYR A 41 5.53 4.03 -7.95
CA TYR A 41 5.92 2.80 -8.67
C TYR A 41 7.00 3.09 -9.71
N ASN A 42 6.97 4.26 -10.34
CA ASN A 42 8.02 4.69 -11.25
C ASN A 42 9.36 4.87 -10.52
N ASP A 43 9.36 5.59 -9.40
CA ASP A 43 10.54 5.80 -8.55
C ASP A 43 11.16 4.48 -8.06
N VAL A 44 10.32 3.53 -7.62
CA VAL A 44 10.77 2.17 -7.27
C VAL A 44 11.35 1.44 -8.49
N SER A 45 10.73 1.59 -9.67
CA SER A 45 11.22 0.96 -10.90
C SER A 45 12.56 1.52 -11.36
N HIS A 46 12.80 2.81 -11.12
CA HIS A 46 14.12 3.43 -11.31
C HIS A 46 15.13 2.79 -10.37
N SER A 47 14.87 2.84 -9.06
CA SER A 47 15.79 2.33 -8.03
C SER A 47 16.18 0.86 -8.26
N ILE A 48 15.23 0.01 -8.67
CA ILE A 48 15.49 -1.39 -8.94
C ILE A 48 16.35 -1.58 -10.18
N LEU A 49 16.06 -0.84 -11.25
CA LEU A 49 16.83 -0.96 -12.48
C LEU A 49 18.28 -0.50 -12.26
N ASP A 50 18.46 0.58 -11.51
CA ASP A 50 19.76 1.11 -11.13
C ASP A 50 20.55 0.06 -10.32
N GLU A 51 19.94 -0.52 -9.28
CA GLU A 51 20.56 -1.56 -8.45
C GLU A 51 20.94 -2.82 -9.26
N LEU A 52 20.06 -3.26 -10.17
CA LEU A 52 20.32 -4.41 -11.04
C LEU A 52 21.49 -4.17 -12.00
N TYR A 53 21.66 -2.92 -12.45
CA TYR A 53 22.74 -2.53 -13.34
C TYR A 53 24.05 -2.34 -12.58
N GLU A 54 24.04 -1.61 -11.46
CA GLU A 54 25.23 -1.31 -10.63
C GLU A 54 25.88 -2.58 -10.07
N ASN A 55 25.08 -3.57 -9.68
CA ASN A 55 25.58 -4.86 -9.19
C ASN A 55 25.85 -5.90 -10.29
N TYR A 56 25.78 -5.51 -11.57
CA TYR A 56 25.96 -6.40 -12.73
C TYR A 56 25.05 -7.64 -12.70
N LEU A 57 23.83 -7.52 -12.17
CA LEU A 57 22.86 -8.62 -12.07
C LEU A 57 22.01 -8.78 -13.33
N LEU A 58 21.96 -7.76 -14.19
CA LEU A 58 21.16 -7.75 -15.39
C LEU A 58 21.94 -7.16 -16.58
N GLU A 59 22.00 -7.91 -17.67
CA GLU A 59 22.44 -7.41 -18.97
C GLU A 59 21.26 -7.49 -19.96
N TYR A 60 20.97 -6.39 -20.65
CA TYR A 60 19.87 -6.31 -21.60
C TYR A 60 20.27 -5.62 -22.90
N LYS A 61 19.70 -6.08 -24.02
CA LYS A 61 19.94 -5.53 -25.37
C LYS A 61 18.84 -4.58 -25.85
N VAL A 62 17.84 -4.33 -25.02
CA VAL A 62 16.69 -3.49 -25.32
C VAL A 62 16.88 -2.08 -24.77
N ASN A 63 15.97 -1.16 -25.10
CA ASN A 63 16.00 0.17 -24.50
C ASN A 63 15.66 0.09 -23.00
N GLU A 64 16.39 0.83 -22.17
CA GLU A 64 16.22 0.91 -20.71
C GLU A 64 14.78 1.19 -20.29
N ASN A 65 14.07 2.08 -21.00
CA ASN A 65 12.66 2.37 -20.71
C ASN A 65 11.74 1.16 -20.89
N GLN A 66 12.08 0.22 -21.77
CA GLN A 66 11.31 -1.02 -21.91
C GLN A 66 11.47 -1.91 -20.68
N VAL A 67 12.70 -2.04 -20.16
CA VAL A 67 12.97 -2.78 -18.93
C VAL A 67 12.27 -2.14 -17.74
N ARG A 68 12.41 -0.81 -17.60
CA ARG A 68 11.74 -0.03 -16.56
C ARG A 68 10.23 -0.22 -16.57
N ASN A 69 9.61 -0.19 -17.75
CA ASN A 69 8.17 -0.42 -17.90
C ASN A 69 7.74 -1.85 -17.53
N ILE A 70 8.59 -2.86 -17.72
CA ILE A 70 8.32 -4.23 -17.28
C ILE A 70 8.34 -4.29 -15.74
N ILE A 71 9.37 -3.72 -15.12
CA ILE A 71 9.49 -3.64 -13.66
C ILE A 71 8.27 -2.92 -13.07
N PHE A 72 7.93 -1.75 -13.61
CA PHE A 72 6.76 -0.97 -13.21
C PHE A 72 5.47 -1.80 -13.25
N LYS A 73 5.21 -2.48 -14.37
CA LYS A 73 3.99 -3.29 -14.53
C LYS A 73 3.96 -4.46 -13.55
N ALA A 74 5.10 -5.08 -13.28
CA ALA A 74 5.20 -6.17 -12.31
C ALA A 74 4.87 -5.67 -10.90
N PHE A 75 5.44 -4.55 -10.47
CA PHE A 75 5.15 -3.95 -9.16
C PHE A 75 3.72 -3.47 -9.03
N LYS A 76 3.18 -2.83 -10.07
CA LYS A 76 1.78 -2.40 -10.08
C LYS A 76 0.83 -3.60 -9.95
N ALA A 77 1.06 -4.66 -10.73
CA ALA A 77 0.26 -5.87 -10.66
C ALA A 77 0.37 -6.56 -9.29
N PHE A 78 1.55 -6.54 -8.68
CA PHE A 78 1.76 -7.04 -7.32
C PHE A 78 0.97 -6.22 -6.30
N ALA A 79 1.08 -4.90 -6.30
CA ALA A 79 0.33 -4.03 -5.39
C ALA A 79 -1.20 -4.19 -5.56
N ASP A 80 -1.69 -4.22 -6.80
CA ASP A 80 -3.11 -4.43 -7.10
C ASP A 80 -3.62 -5.80 -6.58
N ALA A 81 -2.75 -6.81 -6.53
CA ALA A 81 -3.10 -8.12 -5.99
C ALA A 81 -3.19 -8.10 -4.45
N TYR A 82 -2.30 -7.36 -3.80
CA TYR A 82 -2.34 -7.13 -2.35
C TYR A 82 -3.59 -6.38 -1.92
N ASP A 83 -3.96 -5.31 -2.62
CA ASP A 83 -5.20 -4.55 -2.33
C ASP A 83 -6.44 -5.45 -2.45
N LYS A 84 -6.51 -6.28 -3.50
CA LYS A 84 -7.61 -7.25 -3.67
C LYS A 84 -7.64 -8.31 -2.58
N MET A 85 -6.48 -8.67 -2.04
CA MET A 85 -6.39 -9.62 -0.94
C MET A 85 -6.93 -9.03 0.34
N ASP A 86 -6.56 -7.79 0.67
CA ASP A 86 -7.10 -7.06 1.82
C ASP A 86 -8.63 -6.99 1.75
N ASP A 87 -9.18 -6.60 0.59
CA ASP A 87 -10.63 -6.59 0.36
C ASP A 87 -11.28 -7.97 0.58
N THR A 88 -10.64 -9.02 0.07
CA THR A 88 -11.13 -10.39 0.19
C THR A 88 -11.12 -10.86 1.65
N VAL A 89 -10.04 -10.58 2.39
CA VAL A 89 -9.91 -10.94 3.80
C VAL A 89 -10.92 -10.17 4.64
N TYR A 90 -11.07 -8.87 4.39
CA TYR A 90 -12.04 -8.03 5.07
C TYR A 90 -13.48 -8.55 4.87
N GLU A 91 -13.86 -8.87 3.64
CA GLU A 91 -15.17 -9.46 3.34
C GLU A 91 -15.38 -10.83 3.98
N LYS A 92 -14.33 -11.66 4.08
CA LYS A 92 -14.41 -12.95 4.81
C LYS A 92 -14.67 -12.74 6.29
N ILE A 93 -13.95 -11.82 6.94
CA ILE A 93 -14.13 -11.52 8.37
C ILE A 93 -15.55 -11.00 8.62
N LYS A 94 -16.01 -10.07 7.78
CA LYS A 94 -17.35 -9.49 7.88
C LYS A 94 -18.48 -10.52 7.73
N ARG A 95 -18.28 -11.58 6.93
CA ARG A 95 -19.23 -12.69 6.75
C ARG A 95 -19.21 -13.71 7.88
N MET A 96 -18.27 -13.63 8.82
CA MET A 96 -18.23 -14.55 9.96
C MET A 96 -19.40 -14.30 10.91
N LYS A 97 -19.85 -15.37 11.58
CA LYS A 97 -20.94 -15.27 12.56
C LYS A 97 -20.55 -14.49 13.82
N LYS A 98 -19.26 -14.49 14.16
CA LYS A 98 -18.70 -13.72 15.28
C LYS A 98 -18.26 -12.37 14.72
N GLU A 99 -18.69 -11.29 15.36
CA GLU A 99 -18.23 -9.94 15.05
C GLU A 99 -16.83 -9.74 15.63
N TYR A 100 -15.88 -9.36 14.78
CA TYR A 100 -14.51 -9.05 15.17
C TYR A 100 -14.31 -7.55 15.06
N ILE A 101 -13.92 -6.90 16.16
CA ILE A 101 -13.73 -5.46 16.23
C ILE A 101 -12.36 -5.12 15.60
N PRO A 102 -12.29 -4.27 14.54
CA PRO A 102 -11.02 -3.83 13.98
C PRO A 102 -10.10 -3.20 15.04
N GLY A 103 -8.82 -3.57 15.03
CA GLY A 103 -7.84 -3.14 16.04
C GLY A 103 -7.86 -3.93 17.36
N SER A 104 -8.70 -4.96 17.49
CA SER A 104 -8.59 -5.92 18.58
C SER A 104 -7.57 -7.02 18.24
N VAL A 105 -6.92 -7.59 19.26
CA VAL A 105 -5.96 -8.71 19.10
C VAL A 105 -6.60 -9.90 18.39
N GLU A 106 -7.88 -10.20 18.67
CA GLU A 106 -8.59 -11.30 18.01
C GLU A 106 -8.80 -11.03 16.52
N TYR A 107 -9.10 -9.78 16.15
CA TYR A 107 -9.26 -9.38 14.74
C TYR A 107 -7.92 -9.51 14.01
N GLU A 108 -6.83 -8.99 14.59
CA GLU A 108 -5.49 -9.06 14.00
C GLU A 108 -5.06 -10.50 13.73
N LEU A 109 -5.24 -11.40 14.72
CA LEU A 109 -4.86 -12.80 14.57
C LEU A 109 -5.66 -13.53 13.48
N ILE A 110 -6.96 -13.25 13.36
CA ILE A 110 -7.79 -13.82 12.30
C ILE A 110 -7.44 -13.21 10.94
N TYR A 111 -7.18 -11.90 10.90
CA TYR A 111 -6.76 -11.20 9.70
C TYR A 111 -5.47 -11.79 9.14
N GLU A 112 -4.41 -11.87 9.95
CA GLU A 112 -3.12 -12.43 9.56
C GLU A 112 -3.26 -13.85 9.01
N ARG A 113 -4.00 -14.70 9.73
CA ARG A 113 -4.23 -16.09 9.30
C ARG A 113 -4.94 -16.17 7.93
N LEU A 114 -6.00 -15.40 7.74
CA LEU A 114 -6.75 -15.39 6.48
C LEU A 114 -5.93 -14.78 5.35
N TYR A 115 -5.11 -13.79 5.66
CA TYR A 115 -4.21 -13.14 4.73
C TYR A 115 -3.12 -14.10 4.24
N GLU A 116 -2.46 -14.83 5.15
CA GLU A 116 -1.50 -15.87 4.81
C GLU A 116 -2.12 -16.99 3.94
N GLU A 117 -3.36 -17.38 4.24
CA GLU A 117 -4.08 -18.37 3.44
C GLU A 117 -4.30 -17.88 2.00
N GLU A 118 -4.66 -16.61 1.85
CA GLU A 118 -4.84 -15.96 0.55
C GLU A 118 -3.51 -15.78 -0.21
N LEU A 119 -2.40 -15.56 0.50
CA LEU A 119 -1.05 -15.48 -0.09
C LEU A 119 -0.64 -16.85 -0.66
N ARG A 120 -0.79 -17.92 0.15
CA ARG A 120 -0.48 -19.30 -0.27
C ARG A 120 -1.29 -19.73 -1.48
N LYS A 121 -2.58 -19.40 -1.54
CA LYS A 121 -3.44 -19.73 -2.69
C LYS A 121 -3.00 -19.06 -3.99
N ARG A 122 -2.39 -17.88 -3.92
CA ARG A 122 -1.90 -17.13 -5.08
C ARG A 122 -0.43 -17.41 -5.41
N GLY A 123 0.24 -18.28 -4.65
CA GLY A 123 1.66 -18.60 -4.84
C GLY A 123 2.60 -17.43 -4.49
N MET A 124 2.16 -16.56 -3.58
CA MET A 124 2.93 -15.39 -3.11
C MET A 124 3.69 -15.66 -1.80
N LEU A 125 3.61 -16.90 -1.29
CA LEU A 125 4.29 -17.40 -0.09
C LEU A 125 5.03 -18.70 -0.42
#